data_AF-A0A1E3M148-F1
#
_entry.id   AF-A0A1E3M148-F1
#
_cell.length_a   1.000
_cell.length_b   1.000
_cell.length_c   1.000
_cell.angle_alpha   90.00
_cell.angle_beta   90.00
_cell.angle_gamma   90.00
#
_symmetry.space_group_name_H-M   'P 1'
#
loop_
_entity.id
_entity.type
_entity.pdbx_description
1 polymer ?
#
loop_
_entity_poly.entity_id
_entity_poly.type
_entity_poly.pdbx_seq_one_letter_code
_entity_poly.pdbx_strand_id
1 'polypeptide(L)'
;MPLDVSAALDASGALDVGESIGSLTVAGTPDEAALSAWRAVALDCADQGCRLTCRDDLGDAHDLTTADLSELAGEPLRITLEIGQPANAIRVATSQGLRRALAVVDASPNVSEIRLLGLNEPIVTLGVNTVPWRSGDVDAAPRPASAYPSPRRFARTIAGDSRAPAEIGSWLLDGDPDRRDEPFLLWRGAAADAVRRSLASEIYDVDGTTRVVLAGSPTRRLNLGDGDETVESFTALQEAARWLFVEGRDVELRHTLLAGELAREWRDEQPLAAGLPGRLPVALESAGLAYRAHVQHGSRETIKSLSDLRKTLAEEIGKVTQQTRDLSSGLWRDVAVAIVTIAFRLSMDATKSTATPVYSIVLLLVAAYIVVSQVVTVKSSRAFLKVAADARAQWRHKGYAYLSDSEFDALAGTPLKEARKVYDGVERAANWVAGLVAAGLVVFAAWEAGVLTAAWRALSAFACG
;
A
#
# COMPACT_ATOMS: atom_id res chain seq x y z
N MET A 1 -10.07 -29.26 -40.92
CA MET A 1 -10.94 -29.56 -39.76
C MET A 1 -10.14 -29.24 -38.50
N PRO A 2 -10.66 -29.34 -37.25
CA PRO A 2 -9.76 -29.36 -36.10
C PRO A 2 -8.78 -30.53 -36.28
N LEU A 3 -7.52 -30.33 -35.90
CA LEU A 3 -6.49 -31.38 -35.96
C LEU A 3 -6.93 -32.47 -34.99
N ASP A 4 -7.29 -33.66 -35.46
CA ASP A 4 -7.77 -34.73 -34.59
C ASP A 4 -6.62 -35.60 -34.07
N VAL A 5 -5.69 -34.95 -33.36
CA VAL A 5 -4.55 -35.64 -32.73
C VAL A 5 -5.05 -36.61 -31.65
N SER A 6 -6.18 -36.30 -31.00
CA SER A 6 -6.78 -37.20 -30.01
C SER A 6 -7.17 -38.52 -30.64
N ALA A 7 -7.92 -38.51 -31.75
CA ALA A 7 -8.28 -39.75 -32.44
C ALA A 7 -7.05 -40.52 -32.95
N ALA A 8 -6.01 -39.81 -33.42
CA ALA A 8 -4.76 -40.45 -33.84
C ALA A 8 -4.01 -41.12 -32.68
N LEU A 9 -4.00 -40.51 -31.49
CA LEU A 9 -3.44 -41.09 -30.28
C LEU A 9 -4.29 -42.25 -29.76
N ASP A 10 -5.61 -42.14 -29.79
CA ASP A 10 -6.51 -43.21 -29.38
C ASP A 10 -6.36 -44.44 -30.29
N ALA A 11 -6.26 -44.23 -31.61
CA ALA A 11 -6.00 -45.29 -32.59
C ALA A 11 -4.59 -45.91 -32.42
N SER A 12 -3.63 -45.13 -31.92
CA SER A 12 -2.27 -45.61 -31.62
C SER A 12 -2.22 -46.56 -30.42
N GLY A 13 -3.24 -46.59 -29.56
CA GLY A 13 -3.35 -47.56 -28.48
C GLY A 13 -2.14 -47.61 -27.54
N ALA A 14 -1.44 -48.75 -27.51
CA ALA A 14 -0.33 -49.03 -26.57
C ALA A 14 1.05 -48.58 -27.07
N LEU A 15 1.14 -47.76 -28.12
CA LEU A 15 2.40 -47.22 -28.63
C LEU A 15 3.06 -46.27 -27.61
N ASP A 16 4.38 -46.13 -27.69
CA ASP A 16 5.13 -45.23 -26.81
C ASP A 16 4.90 -43.78 -27.26
N VAL A 17 4.26 -42.99 -26.40
CA VAL A 17 3.91 -41.59 -26.66
C VAL A 17 4.73 -40.68 -25.76
N GLY A 18 5.49 -39.78 -26.38
CA GLY A 18 6.24 -38.74 -25.69
C GLY A 18 5.95 -37.35 -26.28
N GLU A 19 5.40 -36.45 -25.46
CA GLU A 19 5.29 -35.03 -25.83
C GLU A 19 6.34 -34.18 -25.12
N SER A 20 6.97 -33.27 -25.85
CA SER A 20 7.79 -32.17 -25.35
C SER A 20 7.25 -30.84 -25.87
N ILE A 21 7.68 -29.70 -25.32
CA ILE A 21 7.22 -28.40 -25.83
C ILE A 21 7.71 -28.25 -27.27
N GLY A 22 6.77 -28.19 -28.22
CA GLY A 22 7.07 -28.08 -29.64
C GLY A 22 7.19 -29.40 -30.40
N SER A 23 7.04 -30.56 -29.75
CA SER A 23 7.01 -31.85 -30.46
C SER A 23 6.22 -32.93 -29.75
N LEU A 24 5.47 -33.71 -30.52
CA LEU A 24 4.80 -34.94 -30.08
C LEU A 24 5.40 -36.11 -30.87
N THR A 25 5.86 -37.15 -30.19
CA THR A 25 6.46 -38.34 -30.80
C THR A 25 5.66 -39.56 -30.41
N VAL A 26 5.36 -40.42 -31.38
CA VAL A 26 4.75 -41.73 -31.19
C VAL A 26 5.66 -42.77 -31.84
N ALA A 27 6.02 -43.82 -31.11
CA ALA A 27 6.93 -44.85 -31.58
C ALA A 27 6.39 -46.26 -31.31
N GLY A 28 6.61 -47.15 -32.28
CA GLY A 28 6.33 -48.59 -32.19
C GLY A 28 5.75 -49.11 -33.50
N THR A 29 4.92 -50.14 -33.45
CA THR A 29 4.36 -50.81 -34.63
C THR A 29 2.88 -50.46 -34.83
N PRO A 30 2.55 -49.34 -35.50
CA PRO A 30 1.16 -48.93 -35.72
C PRO A 30 0.44 -49.89 -36.68
N ASP A 31 -0.85 -50.08 -36.45
CA ASP A 31 -1.72 -50.77 -37.42
C ASP A 31 -2.21 -49.78 -38.50
N GLU A 32 -2.90 -50.31 -39.51
CA GLU A 32 -3.40 -49.49 -40.62
C GLU A 32 -4.43 -48.43 -40.15
N ALA A 33 -5.18 -48.71 -39.07
CA ALA A 33 -6.13 -47.77 -38.50
C ALA A 33 -5.42 -46.57 -37.84
N ALA A 34 -4.38 -46.81 -37.05
CA ALA A 34 -3.53 -45.78 -36.48
C ALA A 34 -2.87 -44.94 -37.58
N LEU A 35 -2.30 -45.58 -38.60
CA LEU A 35 -1.69 -44.89 -39.72
C LEU A 35 -2.69 -44.03 -40.52
N SER A 36 -3.93 -44.50 -40.69
CA SER A 36 -5.00 -43.74 -41.33
C SER A 36 -5.36 -42.48 -40.53
N ALA A 37 -5.43 -42.59 -39.21
CA ALA A 37 -5.67 -41.44 -38.33
C ALA A 37 -4.50 -40.43 -38.37
N TRP A 38 -3.25 -40.90 -38.35
CA TRP A 38 -2.07 -40.03 -38.49
C TRP A 38 -1.96 -39.40 -39.89
N ARG A 39 -2.41 -40.07 -40.94
CA ARG A 39 -2.54 -39.48 -42.28
C ARG A 39 -3.53 -38.32 -42.28
N ALA A 40 -4.69 -38.45 -41.62
CA ALA A 40 -5.64 -37.36 -41.50
C ALA A 40 -5.02 -36.15 -40.80
N VAL A 41 -4.24 -36.40 -39.73
CA VAL A 41 -3.43 -35.37 -39.06
C VAL A 41 -2.42 -34.73 -40.02
N ALA A 42 -1.70 -35.53 -40.81
CA ALA A 42 -0.68 -35.04 -41.75
C ALA A 42 -1.25 -34.12 -42.84
N LEU A 43 -2.48 -34.40 -43.30
CA LEU A 43 -3.17 -33.58 -44.30
C LEU A 43 -3.55 -32.18 -43.77
N ASP A 44 -3.91 -32.09 -42.49
CA ASP A 44 -4.39 -30.85 -41.86
C ASP A 44 -3.29 -30.10 -41.08
N CYS A 45 -2.11 -30.71 -40.84
CA CYS A 45 -1.15 -30.16 -39.88
C CYS A 45 -0.50 -28.85 -40.33
N ALA A 46 -0.24 -28.69 -41.63
CA ALA A 46 0.41 -27.51 -42.18
C ALA A 46 -0.40 -26.23 -41.91
N ASP A 47 -1.72 -26.30 -42.06
CA ASP A 47 -2.65 -25.17 -41.86
C ASP A 47 -2.80 -24.76 -40.38
N GLN A 48 -2.23 -25.54 -39.46
CA GLN A 48 -2.22 -25.25 -38.03
C GLN A 48 -0.82 -24.92 -37.50
N GLY A 49 0.15 -24.75 -38.40
CA GLY A 49 1.54 -24.46 -38.05
C GLY A 49 2.28 -25.67 -37.49
N CYS A 50 1.88 -26.87 -37.89
CA CYS A 50 2.51 -28.12 -37.51
C CYS A 50 3.13 -28.83 -38.71
N ARG A 51 4.10 -29.70 -38.43
CA ARG A 51 4.71 -30.56 -39.45
C ARG A 51 4.79 -31.98 -38.93
N LEU A 52 4.22 -32.91 -39.68
CA LEU A 52 4.33 -34.34 -39.38
C LEU A 52 5.48 -34.96 -40.18
N THR A 53 6.24 -35.83 -39.53
CA THR A 53 7.25 -36.68 -40.16
C THR A 53 7.06 -38.11 -39.68
N CYS A 54 7.24 -39.09 -40.57
CA CYS A 54 7.27 -40.50 -40.21
C CYS A 54 8.63 -41.07 -40.65
N ARG A 55 9.27 -41.85 -39.79
CA ARG A 55 10.52 -42.54 -40.09
C ARG A 55 10.47 -43.98 -39.60
N ASP A 56 11.11 -44.87 -40.32
CA ASP A 56 11.32 -46.24 -39.85
C ASP A 56 12.58 -46.38 -38.98
N ASP A 57 12.85 -47.61 -38.54
CA ASP A 57 14.04 -47.95 -37.73
C ASP A 57 15.37 -47.75 -38.45
N LEU A 58 15.37 -47.72 -39.80
CA LEU A 58 16.55 -47.43 -40.60
C LEU A 58 16.77 -45.91 -40.78
N GLY A 59 15.77 -45.12 -40.39
CA GLY A 59 15.78 -43.66 -40.46
C GLY A 59 15.29 -43.10 -41.79
N ASP A 60 14.74 -43.96 -42.67
CA ASP A 60 14.17 -43.55 -43.94
C ASP A 60 12.85 -42.81 -43.71
N ALA A 61 12.65 -41.71 -44.42
CA ALA A 61 11.50 -40.84 -44.24
C ALA A 61 10.34 -41.29 -45.14
N HIS A 62 9.18 -41.52 -44.52
CA HIS A 62 7.95 -41.90 -45.19
C HIS A 62 6.95 -40.74 -45.17
N ASP A 63 6.44 -40.35 -46.34
CA ASP A 63 5.37 -39.36 -46.44
C ASP A 63 4.02 -40.05 -46.29
N LEU A 64 3.42 -39.95 -45.10
CA LEU A 64 2.13 -40.59 -44.80
C LEU A 64 0.99 -40.09 -45.70
N THR A 65 1.11 -38.93 -46.35
CA THR A 65 0.07 -38.42 -47.26
C THR A 65 0.01 -39.17 -48.57
N THR A 66 1.13 -39.79 -49.00
CA THR A 66 1.23 -40.51 -50.28
C THR A 66 1.60 -41.98 -50.17
N ALA A 67 2.14 -42.44 -49.04
CA ALA A 67 2.63 -43.81 -48.86
C ALA A 67 1.50 -44.86 -48.92
N ASP A 68 1.83 -46.12 -49.22
CA ASP A 68 0.90 -47.23 -49.03
C ASP A 68 0.87 -47.61 -47.54
N LEU A 69 -0.28 -47.49 -46.89
CA LEU A 69 -0.38 -47.78 -45.45
C LEU A 69 -0.26 -49.27 -45.15
N SER A 70 -0.63 -50.12 -46.11
CA SER A 70 -0.57 -51.58 -45.92
C SER A 70 0.86 -52.10 -45.88
N GLU A 71 1.81 -51.40 -46.53
CA GLU A 71 3.24 -51.71 -46.50
C GLU A 71 3.91 -51.23 -45.21
N LEU A 72 3.38 -50.17 -44.59
CA LEU A 72 3.90 -49.57 -43.36
C LEU A 72 3.28 -50.18 -42.09
N ALA A 73 2.09 -50.78 -42.20
CA ALA A 73 1.39 -51.34 -41.07
C ALA A 73 2.15 -52.53 -40.45
N GLY A 74 2.37 -52.48 -39.14
CA GLY A 74 3.11 -53.51 -38.40
C GLY A 74 4.63 -53.34 -38.42
N GLU A 75 5.18 -52.42 -39.20
CA GLU A 75 6.59 -52.06 -39.18
C GLU A 75 6.91 -51.10 -38.03
N PRO A 76 8.14 -51.11 -37.48
CA PRO A 76 8.54 -50.20 -36.45
C PRO A 76 8.74 -48.78 -37.03
N LEU A 77 7.88 -47.87 -36.60
CA LEU A 77 7.83 -46.49 -37.07
C LEU A 77 7.94 -45.51 -35.90
N ARG A 78 8.51 -44.35 -36.18
CA ARG A 78 8.51 -43.16 -35.35
C ARG A 78 7.79 -42.04 -36.09
N ILE A 79 6.62 -41.66 -35.57
CA ILE A 79 5.81 -40.54 -36.05
C ILE A 79 6.10 -39.34 -35.15
N THR A 80 6.62 -38.25 -35.72
CA THR A 80 6.91 -37.01 -35.00
C THR A 80 6.10 -35.87 -35.58
N LEU A 81 5.25 -35.27 -34.75
CA LEU A 81 4.52 -34.05 -35.01
C LEU A 81 5.28 -32.87 -34.38
N GLU A 82 5.94 -32.06 -35.21
CA GLU A 82 6.51 -30.78 -34.80
C GLU A 82 5.38 -29.75 -34.66
N ILE A 83 5.30 -29.11 -33.50
CA ILE A 83 4.26 -28.13 -33.16
C ILE A 83 4.91 -26.75 -33.13
N GLY A 84 4.63 -25.93 -34.14
CA GLY A 84 5.14 -24.57 -34.22
C GLY A 84 4.72 -23.75 -33.00
N GLN A 85 5.68 -23.07 -32.37
CA GLN A 85 5.45 -22.25 -31.16
C GLN A 85 5.33 -20.78 -31.58
N PRO A 86 4.11 -20.19 -31.55
CA PRO A 86 3.91 -18.78 -31.84
C PRO A 86 4.59 -17.89 -30.79
N ALA A 87 4.91 -16.65 -31.14
CA ALA A 87 5.48 -15.72 -30.17
C ALA A 87 4.50 -15.50 -29.01
N ASN A 88 5.04 -15.42 -27.79
CA ASN A 88 4.30 -15.19 -26.54
C ASN A 88 3.22 -16.25 -26.21
N ALA A 89 3.21 -17.42 -26.85
CA ALA A 89 2.26 -18.49 -26.54
C ALA A 89 2.91 -19.88 -26.62
N ILE A 90 2.40 -20.82 -25.83
CA ILE A 90 2.82 -22.22 -25.86
C ILE A 90 1.70 -23.05 -26.48
N ARG A 91 1.98 -23.80 -27.55
CA ARG A 91 1.04 -24.77 -28.15
C ARG A 91 1.34 -26.18 -27.68
N VAL A 92 0.28 -26.87 -27.24
CA VAL A 92 0.32 -28.26 -26.78
C VAL A 92 -0.88 -29.04 -27.32
N ALA A 93 -0.67 -30.31 -27.62
CA ALA A 93 -1.67 -31.16 -28.22
C ALA A 93 -2.35 -32.11 -27.21
N THR A 94 -1.69 -32.44 -26.10
CA THR A 94 -2.22 -33.41 -25.13
C THR A 94 -2.23 -32.88 -23.69
N SER A 95 -2.92 -33.61 -22.81
CA SER A 95 -2.85 -33.45 -21.35
C SER A 95 -1.42 -33.50 -20.81
N GLN A 96 -0.53 -34.31 -21.39
CA GLN A 96 0.89 -34.37 -20.98
C GLN A 96 1.62 -33.08 -21.37
N GLY A 97 1.38 -32.58 -22.58
CA GLY A 97 1.85 -31.28 -23.04
C GLY A 97 1.39 -30.16 -22.12
N LEU A 98 0.10 -30.14 -21.74
CA LEU A 98 -0.43 -29.16 -20.79
C LEU A 98 0.33 -29.20 -19.45
N ARG A 99 0.55 -30.37 -18.85
CA ARG A 99 1.34 -30.48 -17.60
C ARG A 99 2.75 -29.88 -17.75
N ARG A 100 3.42 -30.12 -18.88
CA ARG A 100 4.74 -29.56 -19.17
C ARG A 100 4.69 -28.05 -19.37
N ALA A 101 3.69 -27.54 -20.08
CA ALA A 101 3.49 -26.10 -20.27
C ALA A 101 3.27 -25.39 -18.92
N LEU A 102 2.46 -25.96 -18.04
CA LEU A 102 2.22 -25.44 -16.69
C LEU A 102 3.50 -25.47 -15.83
N ALA A 103 4.35 -26.50 -15.96
CA ALA A 103 5.60 -26.58 -15.22
C ALA A 103 6.62 -25.47 -15.61
N VAL A 104 6.57 -24.97 -16.85
CA VAL A 104 7.50 -23.94 -17.34
C VAL A 104 6.91 -22.54 -17.42
N VAL A 105 5.61 -22.37 -17.16
CA VAL A 105 4.92 -21.08 -17.32
C VAL A 105 5.55 -19.98 -16.46
N ASP A 106 5.96 -20.33 -15.23
CA ASP A 106 6.63 -19.40 -14.31
C ASP A 106 8.06 -19.02 -14.74
N ALA A 107 8.72 -19.90 -15.51
CA ALA A 107 10.06 -19.67 -16.04
C ALA A 107 10.05 -18.89 -17.37
N SER A 108 8.86 -18.70 -17.95
CA SER A 108 8.67 -18.16 -19.30
C SER A 108 7.93 -16.81 -19.25
N PRO A 109 8.60 -15.70 -18.90
CA PRO A 109 7.94 -14.42 -18.62
C PRO A 109 7.21 -13.81 -19.82
N ASN A 110 7.57 -14.21 -21.03
CA ASN A 110 6.96 -13.70 -22.26
C ASN A 110 5.68 -14.46 -22.64
N VAL A 111 5.39 -15.60 -22.00
CA VAL A 111 4.20 -16.39 -22.30
C VAL A 111 2.98 -15.70 -21.72
N SER A 112 2.04 -15.38 -22.60
CA SER A 112 0.76 -14.71 -22.30
C SER A 112 -0.41 -15.70 -22.28
N GLU A 113 -0.34 -16.77 -23.08
CA GLU A 113 -1.38 -17.79 -23.16
C GLU A 113 -0.80 -19.18 -23.50
N ILE A 114 -1.52 -20.22 -23.06
CA ILE A 114 -1.29 -21.61 -23.43
C ILE A 114 -2.43 -22.01 -24.38
N ARG A 115 -2.10 -22.52 -25.55
CA ARG A 115 -3.06 -22.99 -26.55
C ARG A 115 -3.11 -24.51 -26.52
N LEU A 116 -4.27 -25.03 -26.13
CA LEU A 116 -4.51 -26.47 -26.01
C LEU A 116 -5.43 -26.95 -27.13
N LEU A 117 -5.00 -27.97 -27.85
CA LEU A 117 -5.82 -28.66 -28.84
C LEU A 117 -7.00 -29.38 -28.15
N GLY A 118 -8.19 -29.31 -28.75
CA GLY A 118 -9.39 -29.98 -28.22
C GLY A 118 -10.01 -29.30 -26.99
N LEU A 119 -9.47 -28.16 -26.52
CA LEU A 119 -10.12 -27.39 -25.47
C LEU A 119 -11.36 -26.68 -26.01
N ASN A 120 -12.51 -26.92 -25.38
CA ASN A 120 -13.78 -26.29 -25.79
C ASN A 120 -13.92 -24.88 -25.20
N GLU A 121 -13.68 -24.76 -23.89
CA GLU A 121 -13.84 -23.52 -23.14
C GLU A 121 -12.51 -23.08 -22.53
N PRO A 122 -12.15 -21.78 -22.63
CA PRO A 122 -10.91 -21.28 -22.07
C PRO A 122 -10.90 -21.40 -20.54
N ILE A 123 -9.72 -21.66 -19.98
CA ILE A 123 -9.46 -21.53 -18.55
C ILE A 123 -8.91 -20.12 -18.35
N VAL A 124 -9.78 -19.23 -17.88
CA VAL A 124 -9.46 -17.82 -17.71
C VAL A 124 -8.87 -17.62 -16.31
N THR A 125 -7.74 -16.92 -16.24
CA THR A 125 -7.04 -16.59 -15.01
C THR A 125 -6.76 -15.09 -14.96
N LEU A 126 -6.21 -14.61 -13.84
CA LEU A 126 -5.76 -13.22 -13.73
C LEU A 126 -4.41 -12.97 -14.42
N GLY A 127 -3.79 -13.99 -15.01
CA GLY A 127 -2.50 -13.93 -15.69
C GLY A 127 -2.51 -14.67 -17.02
N VAL A 128 -1.96 -15.89 -17.05
CA VAL A 128 -1.88 -16.72 -18.27
C VAL A 128 -3.15 -17.52 -18.45
N ASN A 129 -3.82 -17.32 -19.58
CA ASN A 129 -5.02 -18.08 -19.94
C ASN A 129 -4.67 -19.36 -20.68
N THR A 130 -5.44 -20.43 -20.46
CA THR A 130 -5.41 -21.59 -21.35
C THR A 130 -6.56 -21.44 -22.34
N VAL A 131 -6.27 -21.31 -23.63
CA VAL A 131 -7.27 -21.04 -24.67
C VAL A 131 -7.32 -22.17 -25.70
N PRO A 132 -8.46 -22.34 -26.39
CA PRO A 132 -8.56 -23.29 -27.50
C PRO A 132 -7.54 -22.98 -28.59
N TRP A 133 -6.77 -23.99 -29.00
CA TRP A 133 -5.95 -23.88 -30.20
C TRP A 133 -6.82 -24.01 -31.44
N ARG A 134 -6.86 -22.97 -32.28
CA ARG A 134 -7.60 -22.93 -33.55
C ARG A 134 -6.66 -22.78 -34.75
N SER A 135 -7.15 -23.20 -35.91
CA SER A 135 -6.44 -22.99 -37.19
C SER A 135 -6.34 -21.49 -37.51
N GLY A 136 -5.19 -21.08 -38.04
CA GLY A 136 -4.91 -19.68 -38.37
C GLY A 136 -4.50 -18.79 -37.18
N ASP A 137 -4.40 -19.35 -35.97
CA ASP A 137 -3.90 -18.62 -34.81
C ASP A 137 -2.46 -18.10 -35.07
N VAL A 138 -2.26 -16.80 -34.87
CA VAL A 138 -0.96 -16.10 -35.05
C VAL A 138 -0.27 -15.87 -33.70
N ASP A 139 0.78 -15.06 -33.66
CA ASP A 139 1.44 -14.65 -32.42
C ASP A 139 0.46 -14.08 -31.39
N ALA A 140 0.66 -14.45 -30.12
CA ALA A 140 -0.10 -13.89 -29.02
C ALA A 140 0.40 -12.49 -28.67
N ALA A 141 -0.50 -11.68 -28.11
CA ALA A 141 -0.15 -10.34 -27.66
C ALA A 141 0.95 -10.41 -26.58
N PRO A 142 1.86 -9.43 -26.51
CA PRO A 142 2.86 -9.38 -25.44
C PRO A 142 2.19 -9.39 -24.06
N ARG A 143 2.76 -10.18 -23.14
CA ARG A 143 2.25 -10.25 -21.77
C ARG A 143 2.40 -8.89 -21.07
N PRO A 144 1.32 -8.34 -20.46
CA PRO A 144 1.46 -7.16 -19.61
C PRO A 144 2.28 -7.49 -18.36
N ALA A 145 2.91 -6.48 -17.76
CA ALA A 145 3.57 -6.66 -16.48
C ALA A 145 2.55 -7.07 -15.41
N SER A 146 2.94 -8.00 -14.52
CA SER A 146 2.09 -8.43 -13.41
C SER A 146 1.61 -7.24 -12.58
N ALA A 147 0.30 -7.15 -12.38
CA ALA A 147 -0.31 -6.18 -11.47
C ALA A 147 -0.11 -6.55 -9.99
N TYR A 148 0.28 -7.80 -9.72
CA TYR A 148 0.33 -8.37 -8.37
C TYR A 148 1.78 -8.62 -7.93
N PRO A 149 2.08 -8.46 -6.62
CA PRO A 149 3.42 -8.72 -6.11
C PRO A 149 3.75 -10.21 -6.18
N SER A 150 5.01 -10.52 -6.49
CA SER A 150 5.50 -11.90 -6.60
C SER A 150 5.45 -12.64 -5.26
N PRO A 151 4.82 -13.83 -5.19
CA PRO A 151 4.84 -14.69 -4.00
C PRO A 151 6.25 -15.02 -3.48
N ARG A 152 7.26 -15.09 -4.37
CA ARG A 152 8.67 -15.33 -4.00
C ARG A 152 9.26 -14.26 -3.08
N ARG A 153 8.65 -13.09 -2.97
CA ARG A 153 9.06 -12.05 -2.02
C ARG A 153 8.71 -12.40 -0.57
N PHE A 154 7.73 -13.26 -0.36
CA PHE A 154 7.18 -13.61 0.95
C PHE A 154 7.45 -15.08 1.31
N ALA A 155 7.43 -15.97 0.33
CA ALA A 155 7.82 -17.37 0.44
C ALA A 155 9.27 -17.56 -0.02
N ARG A 156 10.21 -17.54 0.92
CA ARG A 156 11.65 -17.65 0.62
C ARG A 156 12.05 -19.08 0.29
N THR A 157 12.65 -19.30 -0.88
CA THR A 157 13.30 -20.58 -1.18
C THR A 157 14.73 -20.58 -0.62
N ILE A 158 15.07 -21.60 0.18
CA ILE A 158 16.42 -21.73 0.78
C ILE A 158 17.30 -22.68 -0.05
N ALA A 159 16.77 -23.81 -0.49
CA ALA A 159 17.49 -24.82 -1.26
C ALA A 159 16.52 -25.63 -2.14
N GLY A 160 16.96 -26.00 -3.34
CA GLY A 160 16.20 -26.82 -4.28
C GLY A 160 15.45 -26.04 -5.36
N ASP A 161 14.69 -26.81 -6.15
CA ASP A 161 13.95 -26.33 -7.31
C ASP A 161 12.47 -26.04 -6.97
N SER A 162 12.01 -26.49 -5.80
CA SER A 162 10.68 -26.18 -5.28
C SER A 162 10.58 -24.71 -4.85
N ARG A 163 9.78 -23.92 -5.59
CA ARG A 163 9.62 -22.49 -5.34
C ARG A 163 8.16 -22.09 -5.40
N ALA A 164 7.82 -21.02 -4.68
CA ALA A 164 6.58 -20.31 -4.93
C ALA A 164 6.59 -19.76 -6.37
N PRO A 165 5.42 -19.63 -7.00
CA PRO A 165 5.31 -19.10 -8.36
C PRO A 165 5.87 -17.69 -8.45
N ALA A 166 6.44 -17.35 -9.61
CA ALA A 166 6.96 -16.00 -9.85
C ALA A 166 5.82 -14.96 -9.89
N GLU A 167 4.66 -15.37 -10.39
CA GLU A 167 3.46 -14.56 -10.49
C GLU A 167 2.26 -15.39 -10.05
N ILE A 168 1.45 -14.85 -9.13
CA ILE A 168 0.28 -15.58 -8.63
C ILE A 168 -0.89 -15.58 -9.64
N GLY A 169 -0.97 -14.57 -10.52
CA GLY A 169 -2.11 -14.35 -11.42
C GLY A 169 -2.42 -15.53 -12.33
N SER A 170 -1.40 -16.21 -12.86
CA SER A 170 -1.55 -17.41 -13.71
C SER A 170 -2.23 -18.59 -12.99
N TRP A 171 -2.31 -18.54 -11.67
CA TRP A 171 -2.81 -19.61 -10.80
C TRP A 171 -4.10 -19.20 -10.07
N LEU A 172 -4.61 -17.99 -10.35
CA LEU A 172 -5.88 -17.50 -9.82
C LEU A 172 -6.98 -17.60 -10.87
N LEU A 173 -7.97 -18.43 -10.60
CA LEU A 173 -9.11 -18.64 -11.50
C LEU A 173 -9.93 -17.36 -11.63
N ASP A 174 -10.37 -17.03 -12.83
CA ASP A 174 -11.44 -16.05 -13.09
C ASP A 174 -12.60 -16.76 -13.79
N GLY A 175 -13.36 -17.54 -13.02
CA GLY A 175 -14.37 -18.46 -13.54
C GLY A 175 -14.90 -19.41 -12.48
N ASP A 176 -15.57 -20.47 -12.92
CA ASP A 176 -16.25 -21.46 -12.08
C ASP A 176 -15.27 -22.55 -11.56
N PRO A 177 -15.09 -22.69 -10.23
CA PRO A 177 -14.23 -23.72 -9.64
C PRO A 177 -14.79 -25.16 -9.71
N ASP A 178 -16.09 -25.37 -9.98
CA ASP A 178 -16.72 -26.70 -10.07
C ASP A 178 -16.66 -27.31 -11.49
N ARG A 179 -15.95 -26.65 -12.42
CA ARG A 179 -15.67 -27.20 -13.75
C ARG A 179 -14.93 -28.55 -13.64
N ARG A 180 -15.27 -29.53 -14.50
CA ARG A 180 -14.83 -30.95 -14.35
C ARG A 180 -14.21 -31.61 -15.59
N ASP A 181 -14.03 -30.88 -16.69
CA ASP A 181 -13.26 -31.42 -17.82
C ASP A 181 -11.79 -31.62 -17.44
N GLU A 182 -11.19 -32.63 -18.06
CA GLU A 182 -9.84 -33.08 -17.74
C GLU A 182 -8.77 -31.96 -17.81
N PRO A 183 -8.74 -31.10 -18.86
CA PRO A 183 -7.77 -30.00 -18.90
C PRO A 183 -7.89 -29.05 -17.70
N PHE A 184 -9.11 -28.75 -17.28
CA PHE A 184 -9.36 -27.91 -16.11
C PHE A 184 -8.91 -28.59 -14.82
N LEU A 185 -9.19 -29.89 -14.62
CA LEU A 185 -8.74 -30.62 -13.44
C LEU A 185 -7.22 -30.69 -13.33
N LEU A 186 -6.51 -30.81 -14.46
CA LEU A 186 -5.05 -30.75 -14.53
C LEU A 186 -4.52 -29.37 -14.15
N TRP A 187 -5.12 -28.32 -14.71
CA TRP A 187 -4.78 -26.95 -14.35
C TRP A 187 -5.05 -26.67 -12.87
N ARG A 188 -6.19 -27.11 -12.34
CA ARG A 188 -6.60 -26.92 -10.94
C ARG A 188 -5.56 -27.51 -9.99
N GLY A 189 -5.10 -28.74 -10.24
CA GLY A 189 -4.06 -29.37 -9.44
C GLY A 189 -2.74 -28.59 -9.43
N ALA A 190 -2.29 -28.11 -10.61
CA ALA A 190 -1.09 -27.29 -10.71
C ALA A 190 -1.24 -25.93 -10.02
N ALA A 191 -2.38 -25.27 -10.21
CA ALA A 191 -2.71 -23.99 -9.58
C ALA A 191 -2.74 -24.10 -8.06
N ALA A 192 -3.34 -25.15 -7.53
CA ALA A 192 -3.42 -25.34 -6.11
C ALA A 192 -2.06 -25.62 -5.48
N ASP A 193 -1.22 -26.43 -6.11
CA ASP A 193 0.16 -26.66 -5.67
C ASP A 193 0.98 -25.35 -5.67
N ALA A 194 0.84 -24.53 -6.72
CA ALA A 194 1.45 -23.20 -6.79
C ALA A 194 0.95 -22.25 -5.69
N VAL A 195 -0.35 -22.25 -5.41
CA VAL A 195 -0.96 -21.45 -4.33
C VAL A 195 -0.50 -21.94 -2.96
N ARG A 196 -0.50 -23.26 -2.71
CA ARG A 196 0.00 -23.86 -1.45
C ARG A 196 1.41 -23.41 -1.13
N ARG A 197 2.31 -23.44 -2.11
CA ARG A 197 3.69 -22.94 -1.96
C ARG A 197 3.74 -21.43 -1.66
N SER A 198 2.79 -20.65 -2.18
CA SER A 198 2.71 -19.20 -1.93
C SER A 198 2.29 -18.84 -0.50
N LEU A 199 1.60 -19.74 0.20
CA LEU A 199 1.16 -19.53 1.59
C LEU A 199 2.29 -19.75 2.62
N ALA A 200 3.33 -20.50 2.25
CA ALA A 200 4.46 -20.77 3.12
C ALA A 200 5.35 -19.52 3.31
N SER A 201 6.07 -19.46 4.43
CA SER A 201 7.10 -18.43 4.69
C SER A 201 8.46 -18.84 4.12
N GLU A 202 8.79 -20.13 4.19
CA GLU A 202 10.01 -20.67 3.59
C GLU A 202 9.71 -22.02 2.91
N ILE A 203 10.46 -22.33 1.85
CA ILE A 203 10.38 -23.58 1.09
C ILE A 203 11.80 -24.11 0.90
N TYR A 204 12.00 -25.39 1.13
CA TYR A 204 13.30 -26.02 0.92
C TYR A 204 13.16 -27.53 0.70
N ASP A 205 14.02 -28.08 -0.14
CA ASP A 205 14.07 -29.52 -0.40
C ASP A 205 15.11 -30.21 0.51
N VAL A 206 14.73 -31.31 1.15
CA VAL A 206 15.61 -32.18 1.97
C VAL A 206 15.33 -33.63 1.61
N ASP A 207 16.37 -34.38 1.25
CA ASP A 207 16.30 -35.81 0.94
C ASP A 207 15.21 -36.17 -0.09
N GLY A 208 15.05 -35.32 -1.12
CA GLY A 208 14.03 -35.48 -2.16
C GLY A 208 12.60 -35.13 -1.74
N THR A 209 12.39 -34.59 -0.53
CA THR A 209 11.09 -34.15 -0.02
C THR A 209 11.05 -32.64 0.12
N THR A 210 10.01 -32.00 -0.42
CA THR A 210 9.77 -30.56 -0.23
C THR A 210 9.20 -30.29 1.16
N ARG A 211 9.88 -29.42 1.90
CA ARG A 211 9.45 -28.94 3.21
C ARG A 211 9.11 -27.45 3.17
N VAL A 212 8.22 -27.07 4.07
CA VAL A 212 7.68 -25.72 4.18
C VAL A 212 7.72 -25.24 5.63
N VAL A 213 7.90 -23.93 5.80
CA VAL A 213 7.90 -23.27 7.11
C VAL A 213 6.70 -22.33 7.19
N LEU A 214 5.97 -22.40 8.29
CA LEU A 214 4.98 -21.40 8.68
C LEU A 214 5.57 -20.57 9.82
N ALA A 215 5.87 -19.29 9.53
CA ALA A 215 6.47 -18.36 10.48
C ALA A 215 5.41 -17.85 11.49
N GLY A 216 5.09 -18.70 12.46
CA GLY A 216 4.29 -18.35 13.63
C GLY A 216 5.04 -18.57 14.94
N SER A 217 4.33 -18.36 16.06
CA SER A 217 4.81 -18.66 17.40
C SER A 217 3.90 -19.69 18.07
N PRO A 218 4.32 -20.96 18.17
CA PRO A 218 5.59 -21.53 17.69
C PRO A 218 5.64 -21.74 16.16
N THR A 219 6.85 -21.72 15.61
CA THR A 219 7.10 -21.96 14.17
C THR A 219 6.86 -23.42 13.82
N ARG A 220 6.31 -23.69 12.64
CA ARG A 220 6.07 -25.05 12.14
C ARG A 220 6.91 -25.36 10.92
N ARG A 221 7.50 -26.56 10.90
CA ARG A 221 8.23 -27.13 9.77
C ARG A 221 7.51 -28.40 9.37
N LEU A 222 6.98 -28.43 8.15
CA LEU A 222 6.10 -29.49 7.68
C LEU A 222 6.60 -30.01 6.34
N ASN A 223 6.26 -31.26 6.01
CA ASN A 223 6.34 -31.70 4.62
C ASN A 223 5.22 -31.00 3.84
N LEU A 224 5.49 -30.58 2.60
CA LEU A 224 4.44 -30.03 1.72
C LEU A 224 3.39 -31.12 1.45
N GLY A 225 3.87 -32.28 0.99
CA GLY A 225 3.05 -33.45 0.66
C GLY A 225 2.06 -33.20 -0.48
N ASP A 226 1.34 -34.25 -0.83
CA ASP A 226 0.23 -34.20 -1.78
C ASP A 226 -1.10 -34.08 -1.02
N GLY A 227 -2.08 -33.44 -1.65
CA GLY A 227 -3.41 -33.26 -1.06
C GLY A 227 -4.47 -33.48 -2.11
N ASP A 228 -5.61 -34.01 -1.68
CA ASP A 228 -6.78 -34.18 -2.54
C ASP A 228 -7.41 -32.82 -2.85
N GLU A 229 -7.52 -32.54 -4.15
CA GLU A 229 -8.06 -31.30 -4.70
C GLU A 229 -9.58 -31.42 -4.86
N THR A 230 -10.32 -31.15 -3.79
CA THR A 230 -11.78 -30.95 -3.87
C THR A 230 -12.10 -29.52 -4.32
N VAL A 231 -13.33 -29.29 -4.76
CA VAL A 231 -13.78 -27.94 -5.17
C VAL A 231 -13.71 -26.98 -3.98
N GLU A 232 -14.07 -27.45 -2.79
CA GLU A 232 -14.05 -26.66 -1.55
C GLU A 232 -12.62 -26.31 -1.13
N SER A 233 -11.69 -27.27 -1.16
CA SER A 233 -10.29 -27.01 -0.79
C SER A 233 -9.63 -26.04 -1.78
N PHE A 234 -9.90 -26.21 -3.07
CA PHE A 234 -9.43 -25.29 -4.11
C PHE A 234 -10.02 -23.88 -3.93
N THR A 235 -11.31 -23.77 -3.63
CA THR A 235 -11.97 -22.46 -3.41
C THR A 235 -11.34 -21.74 -2.22
N ALA A 236 -11.10 -22.43 -1.11
CA ALA A 236 -10.42 -21.85 0.06
C ALA A 236 -8.99 -21.37 -0.26
N LEU A 237 -8.25 -22.11 -1.11
CA LEU A 237 -6.94 -21.68 -1.58
C LEU A 237 -7.02 -20.42 -2.44
N GLN A 238 -7.98 -20.36 -3.36
CA GLN A 238 -8.23 -19.19 -4.21
C GLN A 238 -8.60 -17.95 -3.40
N GLU A 239 -9.47 -18.10 -2.40
CA GLU A 239 -9.85 -17.03 -1.47
C GLU A 239 -8.65 -16.52 -0.67
N ALA A 240 -7.85 -17.42 -0.10
CA ALA A 240 -6.65 -17.03 0.65
C ALA A 240 -5.66 -16.27 -0.23
N ALA A 241 -5.40 -16.75 -1.45
CA ALA A 241 -4.46 -16.11 -2.37
C ALA A 241 -4.99 -14.76 -2.88
N ARG A 242 -6.28 -14.62 -3.16
CA ARG A 242 -6.89 -13.33 -3.51
C ARG A 242 -6.80 -12.33 -2.35
N TRP A 243 -7.12 -12.75 -1.13
CA TRP A 243 -7.00 -11.90 0.05
C TRP A 243 -5.55 -11.44 0.27
N LEU A 244 -4.57 -12.31 0.05
CA LEU A 244 -3.16 -11.96 0.19
C LEU A 244 -2.67 -11.01 -0.90
N PHE A 245 -2.86 -11.36 -2.18
CA PHE A 245 -2.12 -10.75 -3.29
C PHE A 245 -2.94 -9.77 -4.15
N VAL A 246 -4.27 -9.80 -4.06
CA VAL A 246 -5.18 -9.04 -4.95
C VAL A 246 -5.90 -7.92 -4.18
N GLU A 247 -6.48 -8.22 -3.02
CA GLU A 247 -7.40 -7.32 -2.31
C GLU A 247 -6.73 -6.18 -1.51
N GLY A 248 -5.41 -5.95 -1.62
CA GLY A 248 -4.75 -4.92 -0.83
C GLY A 248 -3.26 -4.74 -1.09
N ARG A 249 -2.72 -3.65 -0.54
CA ARG A 249 -1.30 -3.28 -0.69
C ARG A 249 -0.40 -3.91 0.36
N ASP A 250 -0.94 -4.25 1.54
CA ASP A 250 -0.18 -4.74 2.70
C ASP A 250 0.03 -6.25 2.68
N VAL A 251 0.52 -6.78 1.55
CA VAL A 251 0.67 -8.23 1.34
C VAL A 251 1.58 -8.86 2.40
N GLU A 252 2.65 -8.17 2.79
CA GLU A 252 3.59 -8.65 3.81
C GLU A 252 2.92 -8.86 5.17
N LEU A 253 2.09 -7.90 5.61
CA LEU A 253 1.35 -8.00 6.86
C LEU A 253 0.31 -9.11 6.80
N ARG A 254 -0.47 -9.18 5.71
CA ARG A 254 -1.50 -10.23 5.54
C ARG A 254 -0.88 -11.63 5.51
N HIS A 255 0.25 -11.80 4.81
CA HIS A 255 0.99 -13.05 4.77
C HIS A 255 1.52 -13.43 6.15
N THR A 256 2.11 -12.49 6.89
CA THR A 256 2.60 -12.72 8.26
C THR A 256 1.47 -13.15 9.20
N LEU A 257 0.31 -12.48 9.15
CA LEU A 257 -0.85 -12.84 9.96
C LEU A 257 -1.38 -14.24 9.61
N LEU A 258 -1.54 -14.54 8.32
CA LEU A 258 -2.03 -15.85 7.88
C LEU A 258 -1.07 -16.98 8.23
N ALA A 259 0.23 -16.80 7.98
CA ALA A 259 1.25 -17.79 8.32
C ALA A 259 1.30 -18.03 9.84
N GLY A 260 1.12 -16.98 10.64
CA GLY A 260 1.00 -17.06 12.09
C GLY A 260 -0.20 -17.88 12.55
N GLU A 261 -1.39 -17.61 12.00
CA GLU A 261 -2.61 -18.36 12.33
C GLU A 261 -2.56 -19.81 11.85
N LEU A 262 -2.07 -20.06 10.63
CA LEU A 262 -1.86 -21.42 10.12
C LEU A 262 -0.90 -22.22 11.01
N ALA A 263 0.20 -21.60 11.48
CA ALA A 263 1.14 -22.25 12.39
C ALA A 263 0.49 -22.61 13.75
N ARG A 264 -0.47 -21.82 14.23
CA ARG A 264 -1.23 -22.08 15.47
C ARG A 264 -2.21 -23.24 15.32
N GLU A 265 -2.84 -23.35 14.15
CA GLU A 265 -3.77 -24.45 13.83
C GLU A 265 -3.03 -25.77 13.59
N TRP A 266 -1.77 -25.74 13.15
CA TRP A 266 -0.95 -26.93 13.01
C TRP A 266 -0.43 -27.43 14.38
N ARG A 267 -1.02 -28.52 14.88
CA ARG A 267 -0.64 -29.16 16.15
C ARG A 267 -0.01 -30.55 16.00
N ASP A 268 -0.15 -31.15 14.83
CA ASP A 268 0.38 -32.45 14.46
C ASP A 268 1.45 -32.34 13.36
N GLU A 269 2.05 -33.47 12.98
CA GLU A 269 3.03 -33.55 11.88
C GLU A 269 2.39 -33.86 10.52
N GLN A 270 1.07 -33.62 10.37
CA GLN A 270 0.39 -33.83 9.11
C GLN A 270 1.00 -32.94 8.00
N PRO A 271 1.21 -33.46 6.76
CA PRO A 271 1.67 -32.65 5.65
C PRO A 271 0.77 -31.44 5.38
N LEU A 272 1.36 -30.35 4.89
CA LEU A 272 0.66 -29.08 4.65
C LEU A 272 -0.56 -29.29 3.74
N ALA A 273 -0.37 -29.95 2.58
CA ALA A 273 -1.42 -30.14 1.60
C ALA A 273 -2.63 -30.90 2.15
N ALA A 274 -2.40 -31.94 2.95
CA ALA A 274 -3.47 -32.75 3.55
C ALA A 274 -4.21 -32.04 4.69
N GLY A 275 -3.55 -31.16 5.45
CA GLY A 275 -4.17 -30.44 6.57
C GLY A 275 -4.85 -29.13 6.17
N LEU A 276 -4.53 -28.57 5.01
CA LEU A 276 -5.04 -27.25 4.58
C LEU A 276 -6.58 -27.19 4.46
N PRO A 277 -7.29 -28.17 3.87
CA PRO A 277 -8.75 -28.09 3.70
C PRO A 277 -9.51 -27.83 5.01
N GLY A 278 -9.06 -28.41 6.13
CA GLY A 278 -9.71 -28.26 7.43
C GLY A 278 -9.26 -27.05 8.24
N ARG A 279 -8.11 -26.43 7.91
CA ARG A 279 -7.44 -25.41 8.74
C ARG A 279 -7.39 -24.04 8.09
N LEU A 280 -7.29 -23.98 6.76
CA LEU A 280 -7.15 -22.74 6.02
C LEU A 280 -8.35 -21.79 6.19
N PRO A 281 -9.62 -22.23 6.13
CA PRO A 281 -10.75 -21.31 6.30
C PRO A 281 -10.74 -20.61 7.67
N VAL A 282 -10.47 -21.37 8.74
CA VAL A 282 -10.42 -20.85 10.12
C VAL A 282 -9.25 -19.89 10.31
N ALA A 283 -8.07 -20.25 9.78
CA ALA A 283 -6.89 -19.39 9.84
C ALA A 283 -7.07 -18.10 9.04
N LEU A 284 -7.73 -18.18 7.87
CA LEU A 284 -8.01 -17.02 7.01
C LEU A 284 -8.99 -16.06 7.69
N GLU A 285 -10.07 -16.57 8.29
CA GLU A 285 -11.01 -15.73 9.03
C GLU A 285 -10.33 -15.03 10.22
N SER A 286 -9.52 -15.77 10.97
CA SER A 286 -8.79 -15.26 12.14
C SER A 286 -7.75 -14.20 11.73
N ALA A 287 -6.98 -14.45 10.67
CA ALA A 287 -6.02 -13.50 10.12
C ALA A 287 -6.73 -12.24 9.56
N GLY A 288 -7.88 -12.42 8.90
CA GLY A 288 -8.72 -11.33 8.42
C GLY A 288 -9.27 -10.47 9.56
N LEU A 289 -9.66 -11.06 10.68
CA LEU A 289 -10.06 -10.32 11.88
C LEU A 289 -8.89 -9.55 12.49
N ALA A 290 -7.71 -10.19 12.62
CA ALA A 290 -6.50 -9.54 13.13
C ALA A 290 -6.07 -8.35 12.25
N TYR A 291 -6.14 -8.48 10.92
CA TYR A 291 -5.85 -7.40 9.99
C TYR A 291 -6.84 -6.24 10.15
N ARG A 292 -8.15 -6.53 10.23
CA ARG A 292 -9.17 -5.49 10.47
C ARG A 292 -8.93 -4.76 11.80
N ALA A 293 -8.57 -5.49 12.85
CA ALA A 293 -8.21 -4.90 14.15
C ALA A 293 -6.97 -4.00 14.05
N HIS A 294 -5.94 -4.42 13.30
CA HIS A 294 -4.73 -3.62 13.05
C HIS A 294 -5.06 -2.30 12.32
N VAL A 295 -5.84 -2.37 11.25
CA VAL A 295 -6.27 -1.18 10.47
C VAL A 295 -7.12 -0.23 11.33
N GLN A 296 -8.02 -0.77 12.16
CA GLN A 296 -8.82 0.02 13.10
C GLN A 296 -7.96 0.67 14.19
N HIS A 297 -6.96 -0.03 14.72
CA HIS A 297 -6.03 0.52 15.72
C HIS A 297 -5.24 1.71 15.15
N GLY A 298 -4.71 1.58 13.92
CA GLY A 298 -4.05 2.69 13.23
C GLY A 298 -4.96 3.92 13.08
N SER A 299 -6.22 3.70 12.69
CA SER A 299 -7.23 4.76 12.56
C SER A 299 -7.61 5.42 13.90
N ARG A 300 -7.62 4.64 14.99
CA ARG A 300 -7.90 5.17 16.33
C ARG A 300 -6.77 6.08 16.83
N GLU A 301 -5.52 5.70 16.61
CA GLU A 301 -4.37 6.54 16.97
C GLU A 301 -4.32 7.82 16.14
N THR A 302 -4.65 7.79 14.84
CA THR A 302 -4.73 9.02 14.04
C THR A 302 -5.83 9.96 14.54
N ILE A 303 -7.05 9.45 14.80
CA ILE A 303 -8.14 10.24 15.38
C ILE A 303 -7.76 10.81 16.75
N LYS A 304 -7.11 10.00 17.60
CA LYS A 304 -6.62 10.44 18.91
C LYS A 304 -5.59 11.56 18.78
N SER A 305 -4.61 11.41 17.88
CA SER A 305 -3.62 12.46 17.63
C SER A 305 -4.24 13.76 17.11
N LEU A 306 -5.28 13.68 16.27
CA LEU A 306 -6.04 14.85 15.83
C LEU A 306 -6.85 15.48 16.98
N SER A 307 -7.41 14.67 17.88
CA SER A 307 -8.08 15.14 19.08
C SER A 307 -7.12 15.84 20.04
N ASP A 308 -5.93 15.28 20.23
CA ASP A 308 -4.87 15.87 21.05
C ASP A 308 -4.38 17.18 20.44
N LEU A 309 -4.21 17.26 19.11
CA LEU A 309 -3.91 18.50 18.40
C LEU A 309 -4.95 19.60 18.68
N ARG A 310 -6.25 19.27 18.58
CA ARG A 310 -7.33 20.22 18.87
C ARG A 310 -7.35 20.66 20.34
N LYS A 311 -7.10 19.73 21.26
CA LYS A 311 -7.03 20.03 22.69
C LYS A 311 -5.88 20.99 22.98
N THR A 312 -4.68 20.69 22.49
CA THR A 312 -3.54 21.59 22.71
C THR A 312 -3.74 22.94 22.04
N LEU A 313 -4.34 22.97 20.85
CA LEU A 313 -4.71 24.21 20.17
C LEU A 313 -5.66 25.06 21.02
N ALA A 314 -6.69 24.45 21.61
CA ALA A 314 -7.62 25.15 22.49
C ALA A 314 -6.93 25.70 23.74
N GLU A 315 -6.00 24.94 24.34
CA GLU A 315 -5.19 25.40 25.47
C GLU A 315 -4.29 26.59 25.09
N GLU A 316 -3.68 26.57 23.90
CA GLU A 316 -2.86 27.68 23.40
C GLU A 316 -3.68 28.93 23.11
N ILE A 317 -4.84 28.81 22.45
CA ILE A 317 -5.76 29.94 22.23
C ILE A 317 -6.25 30.50 23.57
N GLY A 318 -6.51 29.62 24.55
CA GLY A 318 -6.84 30.01 25.92
C GLY A 318 -5.72 30.85 26.56
N LYS A 319 -4.45 30.44 26.41
CA LYS A 319 -3.29 31.19 26.91
C LYS A 319 -3.14 32.56 26.24
N VAL A 320 -3.32 32.65 24.91
CA VAL A 320 -3.29 33.93 24.18
C VAL A 320 -4.41 34.86 24.67
N THR A 321 -5.61 34.31 24.86
CA THR A 321 -6.77 35.06 25.37
C THR A 321 -6.52 35.56 26.79
N GLN A 322 -5.93 34.72 27.65
CA GLN A 322 -5.57 35.11 29.01
C GLN A 322 -4.55 36.25 29.02
N GLN A 323 -3.48 36.15 28.23
CA GLN A 323 -2.50 37.25 28.11
C GLN A 323 -3.12 38.56 27.59
N THR A 324 -4.08 38.45 26.68
CA THR A 324 -4.84 39.61 26.19
C THR A 324 -5.64 40.29 27.31
N ARG A 325 -6.30 39.48 28.17
CA ARG A 325 -7.03 39.99 29.34
C ARG A 325 -6.09 40.60 30.38
N ASP A 326 -4.97 39.93 30.66
CA ASP A 326 -3.99 40.39 31.63
C ASP A 326 -3.42 41.76 31.20
N LEU A 327 -3.05 41.91 29.93
CA LEU A 327 -2.61 43.18 29.34
C LEU A 327 -3.68 44.28 29.50
N SER A 328 -4.94 43.98 29.18
CA SER A 328 -6.04 44.95 29.36
C SER A 328 -6.26 45.33 30.82
N SER A 329 -6.15 44.37 31.75
CA SER A 329 -6.31 44.62 33.18
C SER A 329 -5.17 45.45 33.77
N GLY A 330 -3.94 45.21 33.30
CA GLY A 330 -2.76 45.99 33.68
C GLY A 330 -2.92 47.45 33.26
N LEU A 331 -3.39 47.67 32.03
CA LEU A 331 -3.69 49.02 31.54
C LEU A 331 -4.71 49.76 32.42
N TRP A 332 -5.84 49.12 32.76
CA TRP A 332 -6.85 49.76 33.61
C TRP A 332 -6.31 50.11 35.00
N ARG A 333 -5.41 49.28 35.53
CA ARG A 333 -4.71 49.56 36.79
C ARG A 333 -3.85 50.81 36.65
N ASP A 334 -3.09 50.92 35.58
CA ASP A 334 -2.21 52.06 35.32
C ASP A 334 -3.01 53.37 35.11
N VAL A 335 -4.15 53.29 34.39
CA VAL A 335 -5.10 54.42 34.25
C VAL A 335 -5.68 54.83 35.60
N ALA A 336 -6.10 53.88 36.44
CA ALA A 336 -6.63 54.18 37.77
C ALA A 336 -5.59 54.85 38.66
N VAL A 337 -4.34 54.38 38.64
CA VAL A 337 -3.21 55.01 39.37
C VAL A 337 -3.01 56.46 38.91
N ALA A 338 -3.07 56.72 37.60
CA ALA A 338 -2.97 58.08 37.07
C ALA A 338 -4.13 58.99 37.54
N ILE A 339 -5.38 58.51 37.45
CA ILE A 339 -6.58 59.26 37.88
C ILE A 339 -6.52 59.58 39.38
N VAL A 340 -6.20 58.58 40.22
CA VAL A 340 -6.11 58.75 41.68
C VAL A 340 -5.02 59.76 42.03
N THR A 341 -3.87 59.68 41.34
CA THR A 341 -2.76 60.62 41.53
C THR A 341 -3.24 62.04 41.24
N ILE A 342 -3.83 62.30 40.06
CA ILE A 342 -4.34 63.63 39.66
C ILE A 342 -5.44 64.12 40.62
N ALA A 343 -6.41 63.27 40.99
CA ALA A 343 -7.49 63.65 41.90
C ALA A 343 -6.97 64.05 43.30
N PHE A 344 -5.93 63.34 43.78
CA PHE A 344 -5.26 63.68 45.02
C PHE A 344 -4.60 65.07 44.94
N ARG A 345 -4.01 65.43 43.79
CA ARG A 345 -3.47 66.78 43.57
C ARG A 345 -4.52 67.86 43.71
N LEU A 346 -5.61 67.72 42.95
CA LEU A 346 -6.69 68.71 42.88
C LEU A 346 -7.32 68.94 44.26
N SER A 347 -7.40 67.89 45.07
CA SER A 347 -7.88 67.97 46.45
C SER A 347 -6.92 68.73 47.38
N MET A 348 -5.60 68.62 47.18
CA MET A 348 -4.60 69.37 47.95
C MET A 348 -4.55 70.86 47.57
N ASP A 349 -4.75 71.20 46.30
CA ASP A 349 -4.80 72.60 45.87
C ASP A 349 -6.02 73.34 46.46
N ALA A 350 -7.15 72.63 46.62
CA ALA A 350 -8.34 73.17 47.29
C ALA A 350 -8.10 73.55 48.77
N THR A 351 -7.07 72.99 49.41
CA THR A 351 -6.71 73.24 50.82
C THR A 351 -5.55 74.23 51.00
N LYS A 352 -5.11 74.93 49.93
CA LYS A 352 -4.05 75.97 49.92
C LYS A 352 -2.68 75.52 50.48
N SER A 353 -2.26 74.29 50.20
CA SER A 353 -0.92 73.80 50.58
C SER A 353 0.14 74.15 49.52
N THR A 354 1.16 74.93 49.89
CA THR A 354 2.26 75.38 49.01
C THR A 354 3.40 74.34 48.92
N ALA A 355 3.17 73.23 48.22
CA ALA A 355 4.19 72.20 47.97
C ALA A 355 4.33 71.84 46.48
N THR A 356 4.34 72.86 45.61
CA THR A 356 4.29 72.75 44.14
C THR A 356 5.42 71.93 43.47
N PRO A 357 6.72 72.03 43.87
CA PRO A 357 7.78 71.30 43.15
C PRO A 357 7.86 69.80 43.49
N VAL A 358 7.48 69.41 44.71
CA VAL A 358 7.56 68.00 45.16
C VAL A 358 6.56 67.13 44.39
N TYR A 359 5.37 67.67 44.12
CA TYR A 359 4.32 66.93 43.43
C TYR A 359 4.63 66.68 41.94
N SER A 360 5.35 67.61 41.30
CA SER A 360 5.84 67.44 39.92
C SER A 360 6.76 66.22 39.79
N ILE A 361 7.59 65.94 40.81
CA ILE A 361 8.46 64.76 40.86
C ILE A 361 7.62 63.48 41.01
N VAL A 362 6.57 63.51 41.83
CA VAL A 362 5.66 62.36 42.02
C VAL A 362 4.95 62.00 40.69
N LEU A 363 4.44 62.99 39.96
CA LEU A 363 3.82 62.78 38.64
C LEU A 363 4.79 62.17 37.63
N LEU A 364 6.04 62.63 37.59
CA LEU A 364 7.08 62.07 36.72
C LEU A 364 7.42 60.62 37.10
N LEU A 365 7.48 60.31 38.40
CA LEU A 365 7.70 58.94 38.88
C LEU A 365 6.54 58.01 38.51
N VAL A 366 5.30 58.48 38.60
CA VAL A 366 4.11 57.71 38.18
C VAL A 366 4.10 57.51 36.66
N ALA A 367 4.45 58.54 35.87
CA ALA A 367 4.57 58.40 34.42
C ALA A 367 5.67 57.38 34.04
N ALA A 368 6.83 57.44 34.71
CA ALA A 368 7.91 56.47 34.51
C ALA A 368 7.48 55.05 34.91
N TYR A 369 6.75 54.90 36.02
CA TYR A 369 6.20 53.61 36.46
C TYR A 369 5.28 53.00 35.40
N ILE A 370 4.33 53.77 34.85
CA ILE A 370 3.39 53.28 33.83
C ILE A 370 4.14 52.83 32.57
N VAL A 371 5.14 53.61 32.11
CA VAL A 371 5.94 53.25 30.94
C VAL A 371 6.73 51.96 31.18
N VAL A 372 7.41 51.85 32.32
CA VAL A 372 8.22 50.66 32.64
C VAL A 372 7.33 49.42 32.82
N SER A 373 6.21 49.56 33.53
CA SER A 373 5.19 48.52 33.73
C SER A 373 4.68 47.97 32.38
N GLN A 374 4.29 48.87 31.48
CA GLN A 374 3.79 48.51 30.16
C GLN A 374 4.87 47.83 29.31
N VAL A 375 6.09 48.35 29.31
CA VAL A 375 7.22 47.77 28.55
C VAL A 375 7.53 46.35 29.02
N VAL A 376 7.58 46.12 30.34
CA VAL A 376 7.83 44.79 30.92
C VAL A 376 6.71 43.81 30.54
N THR A 377 5.46 44.24 30.67
CA THR A 377 4.28 43.41 30.37
C THR A 377 4.21 43.00 28.90
N VAL A 378 4.43 43.94 27.98
CA VAL A 378 4.42 43.67 26.54
C VAL A 378 5.61 42.79 26.13
N LYS A 379 6.81 43.07 26.66
CA LYS A 379 8.01 42.29 26.33
C LYS A 379 7.87 40.84 26.81
N SER A 380 7.37 40.62 28.02
CA SER A 380 7.11 39.29 28.58
C SER A 380 6.11 38.51 27.72
N SER A 381 4.98 39.14 27.38
CA SER A 381 3.93 38.52 26.56
C SER A 381 4.43 38.17 25.15
N ARG A 382 5.19 39.08 24.51
CA ARG A 382 5.81 38.80 23.20
C ARG A 382 6.83 37.66 23.26
N ALA A 383 7.65 37.60 24.31
CA ALA A 383 8.63 36.53 24.50
C ALA A 383 7.94 35.17 24.67
N PHE A 384 6.88 35.10 25.49
CA PHE A 384 6.09 33.89 25.65
C PHE A 384 5.47 33.41 24.33
N LEU A 385 4.87 34.33 23.57
CA LEU A 385 4.22 33.99 22.31
C LEU A 385 5.22 33.56 21.23
N LYS A 386 6.45 34.08 21.27
CA LYS A 386 7.56 33.62 20.43
C LYS A 386 7.96 32.18 20.77
N VAL A 387 8.17 31.88 22.05
CA VAL A 387 8.51 30.52 22.51
C VAL A 387 7.41 29.52 22.14
N ALA A 388 6.14 29.90 22.26
CA ALA A 388 5.01 29.07 21.84
C ALA A 388 5.01 28.82 20.31
N ALA A 389 5.35 29.83 19.50
CA ALA A 389 5.46 29.67 18.05
C ALA A 389 6.61 28.73 17.65
N ASP A 390 7.79 28.87 18.28
CA ASP A 390 8.96 28.03 18.02
C ASP A 390 8.72 26.56 18.44
N ALA A 391 8.06 26.34 19.59
CA ALA A 391 7.66 25.01 20.04
C ALA A 391 6.71 24.33 19.04
N ARG A 392 5.77 25.09 18.46
CA ARG A 392 4.81 24.58 17.46
C ARG A 392 5.49 24.16 16.16
N ALA A 393 6.49 24.92 15.69
CA ALA A 393 7.25 24.55 14.49
C ALA A 393 7.97 23.20 14.69
N GLN A 394 8.49 22.94 15.89
CA GLN A 394 9.10 21.65 16.22
C GLN A 394 8.07 20.51 16.30
N TRP A 395 6.87 20.77 16.83
CA TRP A 395 5.79 19.78 16.90
C TRP A 395 5.25 19.40 15.52
N ARG A 396 5.12 20.37 14.61
CA ARG A 396 4.72 20.13 13.21
C ARG A 396 5.61 19.07 12.56
N HIS A 397 6.93 19.19 12.73
CA HIS A 397 7.90 18.34 12.07
C HIS A 397 8.08 16.97 12.74
N LYS A 398 7.78 16.84 14.05
CA LYS A 398 7.98 15.59 14.81
C LYS A 398 6.70 14.79 15.04
N GLY A 399 5.56 15.43 15.26
CA GLY A 399 4.31 14.77 15.65
C GLY A 399 3.28 14.62 14.54
N TYR A 400 3.33 15.49 13.53
CA TYR A 400 2.27 15.61 12.52
C TYR A 400 2.80 15.63 11.09
N ALA A 401 3.97 15.02 10.85
CA ALA A 401 4.59 14.95 9.51
C ALA A 401 3.67 14.32 8.44
N TYR A 402 2.66 13.54 8.86
CA TYR A 402 1.68 12.89 7.99
C TYR A 402 0.59 13.84 7.45
N LEU A 403 0.39 15.02 8.04
CA LEU A 403 -0.56 16.03 7.52
C LEU A 403 0.12 16.88 6.45
N SER A 404 -0.61 17.22 5.38
CA SER A 404 -0.14 18.20 4.41
C SER A 404 -0.05 19.59 5.06
N ASP A 405 0.79 20.47 4.50
CA ASP A 405 0.94 21.84 5.03
C ASP A 405 -0.39 22.60 5.00
N SER A 406 -1.20 22.41 3.96
CA SER A 406 -2.50 23.08 3.82
C SER A 406 -3.50 22.65 4.90
N GLU A 407 -3.55 21.36 5.23
CA GLU A 407 -4.45 20.82 6.24
C GLU A 407 -4.01 21.22 7.65
N PHE A 408 -2.70 21.21 7.91
CA PHE A 408 -2.17 21.67 9.19
C PHE A 408 -2.42 23.17 9.41
N ASP A 409 -2.23 24.00 8.37
CA ASP A 409 -2.47 25.45 8.48
C ASP A 409 -3.96 25.77 8.61
N ALA A 410 -4.86 24.97 8.04
CA ALA A 410 -6.30 25.10 8.25
C ALA A 410 -6.70 24.72 9.69
N LEU A 411 -6.12 23.64 10.23
CA LEU A 411 -6.48 23.11 11.55
C LEU A 411 -5.86 23.89 12.72
N ALA A 412 -4.61 24.32 12.60
CA ALA A 412 -3.87 24.97 13.68
C ALA A 412 -3.37 26.38 13.32
N GLY A 413 -2.85 26.57 12.11
CA GLY A 413 -2.23 27.84 11.70
C GLY A 413 -3.20 29.02 11.69
N THR A 414 -4.35 28.87 11.04
CA THR A 414 -5.33 29.94 10.79
C THR A 414 -6.02 30.42 12.08
N PRO A 415 -6.58 29.53 12.94
CA PRO A 415 -7.22 29.96 14.18
C PRO A 415 -6.26 30.71 15.13
N LEU A 416 -4.99 30.31 15.17
CA LEU A 416 -3.96 30.98 15.97
C LEU A 416 -3.52 32.31 15.37
N LYS A 417 -3.40 32.41 14.04
CA LYS A 417 -3.14 33.69 13.36
C LYS A 417 -4.26 34.68 13.67
N GLU A 418 -5.50 34.24 13.71
CA GLU A 418 -6.66 35.06 14.09
C GLU A 418 -6.62 35.49 15.56
N ALA A 419 -6.39 34.55 16.49
CA ALA A 419 -6.23 34.88 17.91
C ALA A 419 -5.06 35.87 18.15
N ARG A 420 -3.95 35.70 17.42
CA ARG A 420 -2.79 36.59 17.49
C ARG A 420 -3.11 37.99 16.97
N LYS A 421 -3.88 38.11 15.88
CA LYS A 421 -4.33 39.42 15.36
C LYS A 421 -5.14 40.20 16.39
N VAL A 422 -5.99 39.52 17.16
CA VAL A 422 -6.75 40.16 18.25
C VAL A 422 -5.79 40.67 19.33
N TYR A 423 -4.85 39.85 19.78
CA TYR A 423 -3.83 40.26 20.75
C TYR A 423 -3.02 41.47 20.24
N ASP A 424 -2.54 41.46 18.99
CA ASP A 424 -1.76 42.57 18.40
C ASP A 424 -2.59 43.86 18.26
N GLY A 425 -3.91 43.73 18.06
CA GLY A 425 -4.85 44.85 18.12
C GLY A 425 -4.91 45.48 19.52
N VAL A 426 -5.12 44.65 20.54
CA VAL A 426 -5.18 45.10 21.95
C VAL A 426 -3.83 45.65 22.40
N GLU A 427 -2.71 45.04 22.00
CA GLU A 427 -1.36 45.50 22.32
C GLU A 427 -1.11 46.92 21.79
N ARG A 428 -1.49 47.19 20.54
CA ARG A 428 -1.38 48.53 19.95
C ARG A 428 -2.26 49.54 20.69
N ALA A 429 -3.52 49.21 20.93
CA ALA A 429 -4.43 50.09 21.67
C ALA A 429 -3.91 50.38 23.08
N ALA A 430 -3.39 49.36 23.76
CA ALA A 430 -2.85 49.49 25.10
C ALA A 430 -1.61 50.38 25.15
N ASN A 431 -0.67 50.20 24.21
CA ASN A 431 0.51 51.04 24.10
C ASN A 431 0.14 52.51 23.80
N TRP A 432 -0.85 52.74 22.94
CA TRP A 432 -1.36 54.07 22.64
C TRP A 432 -1.97 54.75 23.87
N VAL A 433 -2.85 54.06 24.60
CA VAL A 433 -3.50 54.62 25.79
C VAL A 433 -2.49 54.85 26.92
N ALA A 434 -1.61 53.89 27.19
CA ALA A 434 -0.56 54.06 28.20
C ALA A 434 0.38 55.23 27.85
N GLY A 435 0.75 55.38 26.58
CA GLY A 435 1.55 56.50 26.09
C GLY A 435 0.85 57.85 26.26
N LEU A 436 -0.46 57.93 25.96
CA LEU A 436 -1.27 59.14 26.15
C LEU A 436 -1.35 59.52 27.63
N VAL A 437 -1.64 58.55 28.51
CA VAL A 437 -1.70 58.78 29.96
C VAL A 437 -0.36 59.25 30.51
N ALA A 438 0.75 58.59 30.14
CA ALA A 438 2.08 58.98 30.57
C ALA A 438 2.46 60.39 30.06
N ALA A 439 2.18 60.70 28.79
CA ALA A 439 2.41 62.03 28.22
C ALA A 439 1.56 63.10 28.93
N GLY A 440 0.29 62.81 29.21
CA GLY A 440 -0.59 63.70 29.97
C GLY A 440 -0.05 64.01 31.37
N LEU A 441 0.44 62.99 32.09
CA LEU A 441 1.08 63.16 33.40
C LEU A 441 2.36 64.02 33.31
N VAL A 442 3.18 63.85 32.27
CA VAL A 442 4.39 64.65 32.05
C VAL A 442 4.04 66.10 31.73
N VAL A 443 3.04 66.35 30.87
CA VAL A 443 2.56 67.71 30.56
C VAL A 443 2.01 68.38 31.82
N PHE A 444 1.23 67.65 32.62
CA PHE A 444 0.69 68.15 33.88
C PHE A 444 1.81 68.48 34.88
N ALA A 445 2.84 67.63 34.98
CA ALA A 445 4.02 67.90 35.80
C ALA A 445 4.80 69.14 35.32
N ALA A 446 4.95 69.34 34.00
CA ALA A 446 5.63 70.50 33.42
C ALA A 446 4.84 71.80 33.65
N TRP A 447 3.51 71.71 33.75
CA TRP A 447 2.66 72.85 34.11
C TRP A 447 2.86 73.25 35.57
N GLU A 448 2.78 72.29 36.49
CA GLU A 448 3.00 72.47 37.93
C GLU A 448 4.40 73.02 38.25
N ALA A 449 5.42 72.54 37.54
CA ALA A 449 6.79 73.05 37.67
C ALA A 449 7.00 74.48 37.12
N GLY A 450 5.97 75.09 36.50
CA GLY A 450 6.06 76.42 35.90
C GLY A 450 6.89 76.49 34.62
N VAL A 451 7.28 75.35 34.05
CA VAL A 451 8.09 75.26 32.84
C VAL A 451 7.29 75.70 31.62
N LEU A 452 6.01 75.31 31.53
CA LEU A 452 5.11 75.71 30.44
C LEU A 452 4.78 77.21 30.49
N THR A 453 4.62 77.78 31.68
CA THR A 453 4.37 79.22 31.84
C THR A 453 5.63 80.05 31.54
N ALA A 454 6.83 79.54 31.88
CA ALA A 454 8.10 80.13 31.48
C ALA A 454 8.33 80.07 29.96
N ALA A 455 8.05 78.93 29.33
CA ALA A 455 8.17 78.74 27.87
C ALA A 455 7.16 79.60 27.08
N TRP A 456 5.91 79.71 27.55
CA TRP A 456 4.90 80.59 26.94
C TRP A 456 5.28 82.07 27.03
N ARG A 457 5.87 82.50 28.15
CA ARG A 457 6.44 83.86 28.31
C ARG A 457 7.62 84.10 27.36
N ALA A 458 8.48 83.11 27.15
CA ALA A 458 9.59 83.21 26.21
C ALA A 458 9.12 83.28 24.74
N LEU A 459 8.11 82.49 24.37
CA LEU A 459 7.53 82.50 23.01
C LEU A 459 6.74 83.79 22.70
N SER A 460 5.97 84.30 23.66
CA SER A 460 5.26 85.58 23.50
C SER A 460 6.21 86.78 23.43
N ALA A 461 7.36 86.73 24.11
CA ALA A 461 8.43 87.71 23.96
C ALA A 461 9.10 87.66 22.57
N PHE A 462 9.16 86.50 21.93
CA PHE A 462 9.71 86.32 20.59
C PHE A 462 8.72 86.70 19.46
N ALA A 463 7.42 86.67 19.72
CA ALA A 463 6.38 87.03 18.75
C ALA A 463 6.00 88.53 18.75
N CYS A 464 6.48 89.30 19.73
CA CYS A 464 6.29 90.76 19.82
C CYS A 464 7.58 91.57 19.53
N GLY A 465 8.67 90.90 19.17
CA GLY A 465 9.86 91.51 18.56
C GLY A 465 9.88 91.24 17.08
#